data_AF-A0A2X2SW10-F1
#
_entry.id   AF-A0A2X2SW10-F1
#
_cell.length_a   1.000
_cell.length_b   1.000
_cell.length_c   1.000
_cell.angle_alpha   90.00
_cell.angle_beta   90.00
_cell.angle_gamma   90.00
#
_symmetry.space_group_name_H-M   'P 1'
#
loop_
_entity.id
_entity.type
_entity.pdbx_description
1 polymer ?
#
loop_
_entity_poly.entity_id
_entity_poly.type
_entity_poly.pdbx_seq_one_letter_code
_entity_poly.pdbx_strand_id
1 'polypeptide(L)'
;MRGWVRTRRDSKAGISFLAVYDGSCFDPVQAVINNSLPNYNEDVLRLTTGCSVIVTGVVVESQGQGQAFELQATKVEVTGWVDDPDTYPMAAKRHSIEYLREVAHLRPRTNMIGAVARVRHTLAQALHRFFHENGYFWVSTPLITASDTEGAGEMFRVSTLDLENLPRTAEGKVDFDKDFFGKEAFLTVSAS
;
A
#
# COMPACT_ATOMS: atom_id res chain seq x y z
N MET A 1 12.78 14.07 8.47
CA MET A 1 12.24 12.93 7.69
C MET A 1 11.28 12.12 8.55
N ARG A 2 10.19 11.60 7.99
CA ARG A 2 9.23 10.73 8.68
C ARG A 2 9.04 9.48 7.83
N GLY A 3 9.09 8.29 8.42
CA GLY A 3 8.94 7.05 7.65
C GLY A 3 9.08 5.82 8.51
N TRP A 4 9.38 4.69 7.86
CA TRP A 4 9.56 3.40 8.51
C TRP A 4 10.99 2.90 8.33
N VAL A 5 11.50 2.21 9.35
CA VAL A 5 12.81 1.56 9.31
C VAL A 5 12.72 0.37 8.35
N ARG A 6 13.54 0.38 7.31
CA ARG A 6 13.75 -0.76 6.41
C ARG A 6 14.80 -1.71 6.96
N THR A 7 15.92 -1.16 7.41
CA THR A 7 16.98 -1.90 8.10
C THR A 7 17.68 -1.00 9.11
N ARG A 8 18.23 -1.61 10.15
CA ARG A 8 19.20 -1.00 11.06
C ARG A 8 20.50 -1.80 10.99
N ARG A 9 21.63 -1.10 10.91
CA ARG A 9 22.97 -1.70 11.03
C ARG A 9 23.76 -0.94 12.07
N ASP A 10 24.42 -1.65 12.97
CA ASP A 10 25.18 -1.04 14.06
C ASP A 10 26.69 -1.23 13.83
N SER A 11 27.46 -0.17 14.06
CA SER A 11 28.92 -0.16 14.00
C SER A 11 29.53 -0.40 15.37
N LYS A 12 30.70 -1.04 15.40
CA LYS A 12 31.52 -1.18 16.61
C LYS A 12 31.94 0.17 17.22
N ALA A 13 31.91 1.25 16.44
CA ALA A 13 32.26 2.60 16.88
C ALA A 13 31.10 3.35 17.56
N GLY A 14 29.96 2.70 17.84
CA GLY A 14 28.80 3.36 18.46
C GLY A 14 28.06 4.27 17.48
N ILE A 15 27.87 3.79 16.26
CA ILE A 15 27.08 4.47 15.22
C ILE A 15 26.05 3.49 14.69
N SER A 16 24.78 3.91 14.63
CA SER A 16 23.72 3.16 13.96
C SER A 16 23.39 3.78 12.61
N PHE A 17 23.20 2.95 11.61
CA PHE A 17 22.75 3.33 10.27
C PHE A 17 21.30 2.84 10.10
N LEU A 18 20.36 3.77 10.05
CA LEU A 18 18.95 3.48 9.76
C LEU A 18 18.68 3.76 8.28
N ALA A 19 18.27 2.74 7.53
CA ALA A 19 17.66 2.95 6.22
C ALA A 19 16.18 3.24 6.44
N VAL A 20 15.74 4.47 6.18
CA VAL A 20 14.35 4.91 6.39
C VAL A 20 13.67 5.14 5.04
N TYR A 21 12.47 4.60 4.86
CA TYR A 21 11.66 4.82 3.66
C TYR A 21 10.30 5.39 4.04
N ASP A 22 9.74 6.23 3.18
CA ASP A 22 8.41 6.84 3.35
C ASP A 22 7.43 6.47 2.22
N GLY A 23 7.91 5.72 1.22
CA GLY A 23 7.13 5.27 0.06
C GLY A 23 7.14 6.23 -1.14
N SER A 24 7.65 7.45 -0.97
CA SER A 24 7.71 8.47 -2.02
C SER A 24 8.60 8.06 -3.20
N CYS A 25 9.70 7.38 -2.91
CA CYS A 25 10.65 6.87 -3.88
C CYS A 25 11.01 5.40 -3.61
N PHE A 26 11.85 4.82 -4.46
CA PHE A 26 12.29 3.43 -4.33
C PHE A 26 13.34 3.27 -3.23
N ASP A 27 14.34 4.15 -3.26
CA ASP A 27 15.50 4.08 -2.38
C ASP A 27 15.19 4.67 -1.00
N PRO A 28 15.60 4.00 0.09
CA PRO A 28 15.54 4.58 1.43
C PRO A 28 16.61 5.66 1.58
N VAL A 29 16.36 6.61 2.48
CA VAL A 29 17.36 7.57 2.94
C VAL A 29 18.11 6.97 4.12
N GLN A 30 19.45 7.01 4.07
CA GLN A 30 20.27 6.63 5.21
C GLN A 30 20.29 7.76 6.24
N ALA A 31 19.90 7.45 7.47
CA ALA A 31 20.16 8.26 8.64
C ALA A 31 21.33 7.65 9.43
N VAL A 32 22.30 8.48 9.82
CA VAL A 32 23.45 8.13 10.65
C VAL A 32 23.21 8.66 12.04
N ILE A 33 23.23 7.77 13.04
CA ILE A 33 22.88 8.09 14.42
C ILE A 33 24.11 7.81 15.27
N ASN A 34 24.61 8.87 15.91
CA ASN A 34 25.73 8.78 16.85
C ASN A 34 25.23 8.36 18.24
N ASN A 35 26.02 7.56 18.97
CA ASN A 35 25.70 7.12 20.33
C ASN A 35 25.59 8.24 21.38
N SER A 36 26.00 9.46 21.05
CA SER A 36 25.79 10.65 21.88
C SER A 36 24.33 11.09 21.98
N LEU A 37 23.40 10.57 21.14
CA LEU A 37 21.98 10.88 21.29
C LEU A 37 21.45 10.31 22.62
N PRO A 38 20.67 11.09 23.41
CA PRO A 38 20.20 10.66 24.74
C PRO A 38 19.44 9.33 24.75
N ASN A 39 18.61 9.08 23.72
CA ASN A 39 17.81 7.87 23.61
C ASN A 39 18.47 6.78 22.74
N TYR A 40 19.78 6.86 22.49
CA TYR A 40 20.46 5.88 21.64
C TYR A 40 20.36 4.46 22.18
N ASN A 41 20.70 4.26 23.45
CA ASN A 41 20.70 2.93 24.08
C ASN A 41 19.28 2.40 24.35
N GLU A 42 18.34 3.30 24.62
CA GLU A 42 16.97 2.95 25.03
C GLU A 42 16.03 2.72 23.83
N ASP A 43 16.15 3.53 22.78
CA ASP A 43 15.25 3.48 21.63
C ASP A 43 15.96 3.00 20.37
N VAL A 44 17.05 3.66 19.98
CA VAL A 44 17.68 3.46 18.67
C VAL A 44 18.20 2.03 18.51
N LEU A 45 18.88 1.51 19.54
CA LEU A 45 19.37 0.12 19.58
C LEU A 45 18.26 -0.94 19.71
N ARG A 46 16.99 -0.52 19.87
CA ARG A 46 15.81 -1.40 19.87
C ARG A 46 14.98 -1.32 18.59
N LEU A 47 15.24 -0.36 17.71
CA LEU A 47 14.52 -0.23 16.43
C LEU A 47 14.68 -1.47 15.55
N THR A 48 13.56 -2.00 15.09
CA THR A 48 13.49 -3.14 14.16
C THR A 48 12.82 -2.74 12.84
N THR A 49 12.85 -3.64 11.86
CA THR A 49 12.19 -3.43 10.57
C THR A 49 10.71 -3.17 10.77
N GLY A 50 10.18 -2.11 10.16
CA GLY A 50 8.76 -1.75 10.25
C GLY A 50 8.41 -0.75 11.35
N CYS A 51 9.33 -0.46 12.29
CA CYS A 51 9.14 0.63 13.25
C CYS A 51 8.99 1.96 12.53
N SER A 52 8.08 2.82 12.99
CA SER A 52 7.89 4.17 12.44
C SER A 52 8.68 5.19 13.25
N VAL A 53 9.36 6.09 12.55
CA VAL A 53 10.29 7.06 13.14
C VAL A 53 10.16 8.43 12.51
N ILE A 54 10.44 9.44 13.32
CA ILE A 54 10.72 10.81 12.89
C ILE A 54 12.20 11.07 13.18
N VAL A 55 12.98 11.30 12.12
CA VAL A 55 14.41 11.63 12.22
C VAL A 55 14.62 13.08 11.83
N THR A 56 15.20 13.84 12.76
CA THR A 56 15.66 15.22 12.52
C THR A 56 17.18 15.20 12.44
N GLY A 57 17.75 15.96 11.51
CA GLY A 57 19.18 15.91 11.25
C GLY A 57 19.60 16.90 10.17
N VAL A 58 20.90 16.91 9.88
CA VAL A 58 21.50 17.70 8.82
C VAL A 58 21.80 16.80 7.63
N VAL A 59 21.39 17.21 6.43
CA VAL A 59 21.73 16.50 5.19
C VAL A 59 23.18 16.83 4.84
N VAL A 60 23.98 15.80 4.61
CA VAL A 60 25.40 15.91 4.25
C VAL A 60 25.71 14.99 3.08
N GLU A 61 26.81 15.26 2.38
CA GLU A 61 27.36 14.32 1.40
C GLU A 61 27.80 13.04 2.09
N SER A 62 27.39 11.90 1.52
CA SER A 62 27.66 10.59 2.09
C SER A 62 29.14 10.23 1.94
N GLN A 63 29.74 9.75 3.03
CA GLN A 63 31.09 9.17 3.00
C GLN A 63 31.09 7.69 2.58
N GLY A 64 29.91 7.06 2.55
CA GLY A 64 29.73 5.67 2.15
C GLY A 64 29.38 5.51 0.66
N GLN A 65 29.69 4.34 0.10
CA GLN A 65 29.25 3.98 -1.25
C GLN A 65 27.77 3.55 -1.26
N GLY A 66 27.06 3.87 -2.35
CA GLY A 66 25.67 3.45 -2.58
C GLY A 66 24.62 4.54 -2.37
N GLN A 67 25.01 5.72 -1.88
CA GLN A 67 24.14 6.88 -1.75
C GLN A 67 24.97 8.17 -1.89
N ALA A 68 24.38 9.22 -2.49
CA ALA A 68 25.05 10.52 -2.65
C ALA A 68 24.99 11.37 -1.37
N PHE A 69 23.89 11.24 -0.62
CA PHE A 69 23.64 12.03 0.60
C PHE A 69 23.14 11.13 1.72
N GLU A 70 23.37 11.57 2.95
CA GLU A 70 22.85 10.95 4.17
C GLU A 70 22.41 12.01 5.18
N LEU A 71 21.62 11.58 6.16
CA LEU A 71 21.09 12.44 7.22
C LEU A 71 21.85 12.18 8.52
N GLN A 72 22.67 13.13 8.96
CA GLN A 72 23.32 13.08 10.27
C GLN A 72 22.28 13.44 11.35
N ALA A 73 21.82 12.45 12.09
CA ALA A 73 20.70 12.58 13.01
C ALA A 73 21.07 13.37 14.26
N THR A 74 20.29 14.42 14.53
CA THR A 74 20.35 15.23 15.77
C THR A 74 19.25 14.85 16.75
N LYS A 75 18.16 14.24 16.27
CA LYS A 75 17.08 13.68 17.10
C LYS A 75 16.42 12.51 16.37
N VAL A 76 16.13 11.44 17.09
CA VAL A 76 15.29 10.33 16.63
C VAL A 76 14.11 10.17 17.58
N GLU A 77 12.91 10.17 17.04
CA GLU A 77 11.67 9.94 17.78
C GLU A 77 10.96 8.73 17.20
N VAL A 78 10.58 7.76 18.05
CA VAL A 78 9.89 6.55 17.62
C VAL A 78 8.39 6.76 17.79
N THR A 79 7.65 6.76 16.67
CA THR A 79 6.20 7.04 16.67
C THR A 79 5.35 5.77 16.65
N GLY A 80 5.97 4.60 16.49
CA GLY A 80 5.26 3.33 16.46
C GLY A 80 6.24 2.18 16.44
N TRP A 81 6.09 1.29 17.41
CA TRP A 81 6.91 0.11 17.61
C TRP A 81 6.35 -1.09 16.84
N VAL A 82 7.20 -2.07 16.61
CA VAL A 82 6.80 -3.43 16.24
C VAL A 82 6.89 -4.26 17.51
N ASP A 83 5.75 -4.72 18.01
CA ASP A 83 5.65 -5.41 19.31
C ASP A 83 6.47 -6.70 19.34
N ASP A 84 6.36 -7.50 18.28
CA ASP A 84 7.12 -8.73 18.09
C ASP A 84 7.81 -8.74 16.72
N PRO A 85 9.13 -8.46 16.69
CA PRO A 85 9.91 -8.47 15.46
C PRO A 85 9.98 -9.84 14.75
N ASP A 86 9.86 -10.94 15.49
CA ASP A 86 10.02 -12.30 14.94
C ASP A 86 8.78 -12.74 14.16
N THR A 87 7.61 -12.24 14.54
CA THR A 87 6.33 -12.49 13.86
C THR A 87 5.95 -11.39 12.86
N TYR A 88 6.77 -10.34 12.72
CA TYR A 88 6.47 -9.23 11.80
C TYR A 88 6.43 -9.72 10.33
N PRO A 89 5.27 -9.63 9.63
CA PRO A 89 5.11 -10.22 8.30
C PRO A 89 6.08 -9.65 7.26
N MET A 90 6.41 -8.36 7.38
CA MET A 90 7.28 -7.64 6.45
C MET A 90 8.73 -7.55 6.95
N ALA A 91 9.23 -8.59 7.61
CA ALA A 91 10.65 -8.69 7.99
C ALA A 91 11.56 -8.42 6.78
N ALA A 92 12.78 -7.90 7.03
CA ALA A 92 13.79 -7.54 6.03
C ALA A 92 14.45 -8.78 5.39
N LYS A 93 13.63 -9.66 4.81
CA LYS A 93 14.00 -10.85 4.06
C LYS A 93 13.25 -10.89 2.74
N ARG A 94 13.67 -11.78 1.85
CA ARG A 94 12.94 -12.02 0.61
C ARG A 94 11.65 -12.78 0.93
N HIS A 95 10.55 -12.30 0.37
CA HIS A 95 9.23 -12.93 0.45
C HIS A 95 8.82 -13.45 -0.93
N SER A 96 8.07 -14.55 -0.99
CA SER A 96 7.44 -15.01 -2.23
C SER A 96 6.26 -14.10 -2.59
N ILE A 97 5.85 -14.10 -3.86
CA ILE A 97 4.70 -13.28 -4.29
C ILE A 97 3.42 -13.86 -3.68
N GLU A 98 3.34 -15.18 -3.53
CA GLU A 98 2.23 -15.92 -2.93
C GLU A 98 2.01 -15.47 -1.48
N TYR A 99 3.06 -15.45 -0.67
CA TYR A 99 2.98 -14.96 0.70
C TYR A 99 2.54 -13.48 0.75
N LEU A 100 3.07 -12.64 -0.14
CA LEU A 100 2.64 -11.24 -0.21
C LEU A 100 1.15 -11.07 -0.57
N ARG A 101 0.51 -12.05 -1.23
CA ARG A 101 -0.95 -12.03 -1.46
C ARG A 101 -1.73 -12.27 -0.16
N GLU A 102 -1.23 -13.08 0.76
CA GLU A 102 -1.87 -13.35 2.07
C GLU A 102 -1.87 -12.12 2.97
N VAL A 103 -0.82 -11.29 2.89
CA VAL A 103 -0.67 -10.04 3.65
C VAL A 103 -0.80 -8.80 2.76
N ALA A 104 -1.83 -8.79 1.91
CA ALA A 104 -2.07 -7.75 0.91
C ALA A 104 -2.16 -6.32 1.47
N HIS A 105 -2.55 -6.16 2.74
CA HIS A 105 -2.63 -4.88 3.43
C HIS A 105 -1.24 -4.31 3.79
N LEU A 106 -0.20 -5.15 3.89
CA LEU A 106 1.18 -4.73 4.21
C LEU A 106 2.11 -4.76 3.00
N ARG A 107 1.83 -5.59 1.98
CA ARG A 107 2.72 -5.77 0.83
C ARG A 107 3.16 -4.48 0.11
N PRO A 108 2.39 -3.37 0.04
CA PRO A 108 2.85 -2.13 -0.60
C PRO A 108 4.13 -1.53 0.04
N ARG A 109 4.46 -1.94 1.26
CA ARG A 109 5.68 -1.53 1.98
C ARG A 109 6.96 -2.22 1.49
N THR A 110 6.83 -3.27 0.67
CA THR A 110 7.96 -3.97 0.05
C THR A 110 8.47 -3.24 -1.20
N ASN A 111 9.73 -3.47 -1.58
CA ASN A 111 10.33 -2.86 -2.77
C ASN A 111 9.54 -3.16 -4.05
N MET A 112 9.21 -4.44 -4.26
CA MET A 112 8.56 -4.91 -5.48
C MET A 112 7.16 -4.32 -5.63
N ILE A 113 6.30 -4.46 -4.61
CA ILE A 113 4.91 -4.00 -4.73
C ILE A 113 4.84 -2.47 -4.65
N GLY A 114 5.71 -1.82 -3.87
CA GLY A 114 5.83 -0.36 -3.87
C GLY A 114 6.22 0.19 -5.25
N ALA A 115 7.14 -0.47 -5.96
CA ALA A 115 7.48 -0.11 -7.33
C ALA A 115 6.30 -0.29 -8.28
N VAL A 116 5.60 -1.42 -8.21
CA VAL A 116 4.39 -1.68 -9.02
C VAL A 116 3.32 -0.61 -8.77
N ALA A 117 3.09 -0.23 -7.50
CA ALA A 117 2.12 0.79 -7.15
C ALA A 117 2.47 2.16 -7.76
N ARG A 118 3.74 2.58 -7.69
CA ARG A 118 4.19 3.84 -8.31
C ARG A 118 4.07 3.82 -9.83
N VAL A 119 4.48 2.73 -10.48
CA VAL A 119 4.32 2.58 -11.95
C VAL A 119 2.85 2.65 -12.34
N ARG A 120 1.97 1.92 -11.63
CA ARG A 120 0.52 1.96 -11.87
C ARG A 120 -0.05 3.37 -11.72
N HIS A 121 0.37 4.11 -10.69
CA HIS A 121 -0.02 5.51 -10.51
C HIS A 121 0.42 6.37 -11.69
N THR A 122 1.69 6.30 -12.10
CA THR A 122 2.22 7.06 -13.23
C THR A 122 1.46 6.76 -14.53
N LEU A 123 1.18 5.49 -14.82
CA LEU A 123 0.44 5.08 -16.01
C LEU A 123 -1.00 5.61 -16.00
N ALA A 124 -1.70 5.52 -14.86
CA ALA A 124 -3.05 6.07 -14.72
C ALA A 124 -3.06 7.59 -14.95
N GLN A 125 -2.12 8.32 -14.35
CA GLN A 125 -1.97 9.76 -14.54
C GLN A 125 -1.66 10.12 -16.01
N ALA A 126 -0.80 9.35 -16.66
CA ALA A 126 -0.45 9.56 -18.07
C ALA A 126 -1.66 9.36 -19.00
N LEU A 127 -2.46 8.30 -18.76
CA LEU A 127 -3.70 8.05 -19.52
C LEU A 127 -4.70 9.19 -19.36
N HIS A 128 -4.98 9.61 -18.13
CA HIS A 128 -5.90 10.71 -17.88
C HIS A 128 -5.44 12.02 -18.54
N ARG A 129 -4.13 12.31 -18.46
CA ARG A 129 -3.55 13.49 -19.09
C ARG A 129 -3.68 13.45 -20.61
N PHE A 130 -3.34 12.32 -21.23
CA PHE A 130 -3.46 12.13 -22.67
C PHE A 130 -4.89 12.41 -23.15
N PHE A 131 -5.91 11.80 -22.54
CA PHE A 131 -7.29 12.02 -22.95
C PHE A 131 -7.75 13.46 -22.73
N HIS A 132 -7.39 14.07 -21.60
CA HIS A 132 -7.71 15.46 -21.32
C HIS A 132 -7.10 16.42 -22.36
N GLU A 133 -5.81 16.27 -22.67
CA GLU A 133 -5.10 17.09 -23.65
C GLU A 133 -5.65 16.95 -25.07
N ASN A 134 -6.32 15.84 -25.38
CA ASN A 134 -7.00 15.61 -26.65
C ASN A 134 -8.50 15.98 -26.63
N GLY A 135 -8.98 16.68 -25.59
CA GLY A 135 -10.36 17.18 -25.51
C GLY A 135 -11.41 16.13 -25.15
N TYR A 136 -11.00 14.94 -24.69
CA TYR A 136 -11.92 13.94 -24.18
C TYR A 136 -12.35 14.27 -22.74
N PHE A 137 -13.57 13.87 -22.39
CA PHE A 137 -14.11 13.98 -21.04
C PHE A 137 -14.11 12.63 -20.36
N TRP A 138 -13.70 12.62 -19.09
CA TRP A 138 -13.82 11.42 -18.26
C TRP A 138 -15.27 11.28 -17.78
N VAL A 139 -15.92 10.19 -18.19
CA VAL A 139 -17.28 9.85 -17.78
C VAL A 139 -17.23 8.66 -16.84
N SER A 140 -17.75 8.82 -15.62
CA SER A 140 -17.90 7.71 -14.68
C SER A 140 -19.18 6.96 -15.00
N THR A 141 -19.06 5.84 -15.71
CA THR A 141 -20.20 5.01 -16.10
C THR A 141 -20.70 4.15 -14.92
N PRO A 142 -21.99 3.75 -14.90
CA PRO A 142 -22.54 2.93 -13.82
C PRO A 142 -21.83 1.59 -13.68
N LEU A 143 -21.55 1.16 -12.45
CA LEU A 143 -20.99 -0.18 -12.17
C LEU A 143 -22.05 -1.27 -12.04
N ILE A 144 -23.27 -0.89 -11.62
CA ILE A 144 -24.41 -1.81 -11.51
C ILE A 144 -25.24 -1.65 -12.78
N THR A 145 -25.52 -2.77 -13.45
CA THR A 145 -26.26 -2.82 -14.71
C THR A 145 -27.37 -3.87 -14.65
N ALA A 146 -28.44 -3.65 -15.40
CA ALA A 146 -29.46 -4.67 -15.67
C ALA A 146 -29.29 -5.29 -17.06
N SER A 147 -28.27 -4.86 -17.81
CA SER A 147 -27.98 -5.32 -19.17
C SER A 147 -26.79 -6.27 -19.15
N ASP A 148 -26.90 -7.35 -19.90
CA ASP A 148 -25.75 -8.15 -20.30
C ASP A 148 -25.09 -7.48 -21.52
N THR A 149 -23.90 -6.92 -21.33
CA THR A 149 -23.20 -6.15 -22.36
C THR A 149 -22.36 -7.01 -23.30
N GLU A 150 -22.00 -8.25 -22.91
CA GLU A 150 -21.08 -9.10 -23.67
C GLU A 150 -21.69 -10.47 -24.05
N GLY A 151 -22.85 -10.84 -23.50
CA GLY A 151 -23.66 -11.97 -23.94
C GLY A 151 -23.03 -13.35 -23.74
N ALA A 152 -21.87 -13.43 -23.10
CA ALA A 152 -21.02 -14.63 -23.08
C ALA A 152 -20.38 -14.94 -21.72
N GLY A 153 -20.58 -14.12 -20.69
CA GLY A 153 -19.98 -14.29 -19.37
C GLY A 153 -20.99 -14.43 -18.24
N GLU A 154 -20.68 -15.25 -17.23
CA GLU A 154 -21.42 -15.22 -15.97
C GLU A 154 -21.17 -13.89 -15.25
N MET A 155 -22.21 -13.06 -15.12
CA MET A 155 -22.12 -11.80 -14.39
C MET A 155 -22.38 -11.99 -12.89
N PHE A 156 -21.65 -11.25 -12.06
CA PHE A 156 -21.92 -11.23 -10.62
C PHE A 156 -23.24 -10.50 -10.34
N ARG A 157 -24.24 -11.22 -9.82
CA ARG A 157 -25.51 -10.62 -9.40
C ARG A 157 -25.31 -9.75 -8.15
N VAL A 158 -25.91 -8.57 -8.17
CA VAL A 158 -26.01 -7.65 -7.04
C VAL A 158 -27.45 -7.63 -6.59
N SER A 159 -27.71 -8.09 -5.37
CA SER A 159 -29.06 -8.21 -4.82
C SER A 159 -29.07 -7.82 -3.34
N THR A 160 -30.20 -7.28 -2.90
CA THR A 160 -30.47 -6.98 -1.49
C THR A 160 -31.44 -7.96 -0.85
N LEU A 161 -31.93 -8.94 -1.61
CA LEU A 161 -32.86 -9.95 -1.12
C LEU A 161 -32.21 -10.82 -0.05
N ASP A 162 -33.02 -11.22 0.94
CA ASP A 162 -32.65 -12.22 1.92
C ASP A 162 -32.60 -13.60 1.26
N LEU A 163 -31.41 -14.20 1.20
CA LEU A 163 -31.20 -15.50 0.56
C LEU A 163 -31.93 -16.65 1.29
N GLU A 164 -32.19 -16.51 2.59
CA GLU A 164 -32.92 -17.49 3.39
C GLU A 164 -34.45 -17.33 3.25
N ASN A 165 -34.93 -16.16 2.83
CA ASN A 165 -36.34 -15.84 2.67
C ASN A 165 -36.64 -15.09 1.37
N LEU A 166 -36.25 -15.70 0.25
CA LEU A 166 -36.44 -15.12 -1.07
C LEU A 166 -37.94 -14.92 -1.38
N PRO A 167 -38.38 -13.71 -1.75
CA PRO A 167 -39.74 -13.48 -2.19
C PRO A 167 -40.00 -14.29 -3.47
N ARG A 168 -41.21 -14.84 -3.60
CA ARG A 168 -41.58 -15.72 -4.72
C ARG A 168 -42.82 -15.21 -5.46
N THR A 169 -42.79 -15.34 -6.78
CA THR A 169 -43.97 -15.12 -7.63
C THR A 169 -44.97 -16.27 -7.46
N ALA A 170 -46.17 -16.14 -8.03
CA ALA A 170 -47.18 -17.20 -8.03
C ALA A 170 -46.67 -18.50 -8.70
N GLU A 171 -45.70 -18.40 -9.62
CA GLU A 171 -45.04 -19.52 -10.30
C GLU A 171 -43.87 -20.12 -9.49
N GLY A 172 -43.61 -19.62 -8.28
CA GLY A 172 -42.54 -20.11 -7.40
C GLY A 172 -41.12 -19.64 -7.77
N LYS A 173 -40.97 -18.75 -8.76
CA LYS A 173 -39.68 -18.12 -9.11
C LYS A 173 -39.36 -17.00 -8.12
N VAL A 174 -38.08 -16.61 -8.03
CA VAL A 174 -37.70 -15.43 -7.24
C VAL A 174 -38.34 -14.19 -7.83
N ASP A 175 -39.01 -13.40 -7.00
CA ASP A 175 -39.66 -12.16 -7.39
C ASP A 175 -38.68 -10.99 -7.27
N PHE A 176 -38.00 -10.68 -8.38
CA PHE A 176 -37.03 -9.59 -8.44
C PHE A 176 -37.66 -8.19 -8.48
N ASP A 177 -38.98 -8.08 -8.65
CA ASP A 177 -39.68 -6.79 -8.48
C ASP A 177 -39.62 -6.30 -7.02
N LYS A 178 -39.33 -7.21 -6.09
CA LYS A 178 -39.10 -6.92 -4.66
C LYS A 178 -37.65 -6.62 -4.32
N ASP A 179 -36.72 -6.75 -5.26
CA ASP A 179 -35.32 -6.36 -5.03
C ASP A 179 -35.17 -4.83 -5.15
N PHE A 180 -34.03 -4.30 -4.70
CA PHE A 180 -33.79 -2.86 -4.61
C PHE A 180 -33.98 -2.11 -5.94
N PHE A 181 -33.58 -2.72 -7.06
CA PHE A 181 -33.69 -2.10 -8.39
C PHE A 181 -35.00 -2.45 -9.12
N GLY A 182 -35.88 -3.25 -8.50
CA GLY A 182 -37.15 -3.73 -9.10
C GLY A 182 -36.95 -4.59 -10.35
N LYS A 183 -35.78 -5.21 -10.48
CA LYS A 183 -35.36 -6.15 -11.53
C LYS A 183 -34.00 -6.74 -11.16
N GLU A 184 -33.56 -7.74 -11.91
CA GLU A 184 -32.21 -8.26 -11.76
C GLU A 184 -31.14 -7.21 -12.06
N ALA A 185 -30.11 -7.18 -11.22
CA ALA A 185 -28.99 -6.28 -11.32
C ALA A 185 -27.67 -7.03 -11.13
N PHE A 186 -26.63 -6.56 -11.82
CA PHE A 186 -25.34 -7.22 -11.94
C PHE A 186 -24.19 -6.22 -11.90
N LEU A 187 -22.99 -6.68 -11.60
CA LEU A 187 -21.78 -5.90 -11.84
C LEU A 187 -21.44 -5.91 -13.33
N THR A 188 -21.27 -4.73 -13.91
CA THR A 188 -21.02 -4.57 -15.34
C THR A 188 -19.65 -5.08 -15.75
N VAL A 189 -19.56 -5.68 -16.94
CA VAL A 189 -18.29 -6.12 -17.56
C VAL A 189 -17.75 -5.10 -18.57
N SER A 190 -18.63 -4.27 -19.13
CA SER A 190 -18.30 -3.15 -20.00
C SER A 190 -19.22 -1.96 -19.73
N ALA A 191 -18.83 -0.77 -20.18
CA ALA A 191 -19.66 0.43 -20.14
C ALA A 191 -20.57 0.60 -21.38
N SER A 192 -20.61 -0.42 -22.25
CA SER A 192 -21.37 -0.44 -23.51
C SER A 192 -22.89 -0.47 -23.29
#